data_AF-A0A507CZT6-F1
#
_entry.id   AF-A0A507CZT6-F1
#
_cell.length_a   1.000
_cell.length_b   1.000
_cell.length_c   1.000
_cell.angle_alpha   90.00
_cell.angle_beta   90.00
_cell.angle_gamma   90.00
#
_symmetry.space_group_name_H-M   'P 1'
#
loop_
_entity.id
_entity.type
_entity.pdbx_description
1 polymer ?
#
loop_
_entity_poly.entity_id
_entity_poly.type
_entity_poly.pdbx_seq_one_letter_code
_entity_poly.pdbx_strand_id
1 'polypeptide(L)'
;MVSNGMCLIHNDGTLIVPFHLVSHVLERQESGGDGLDEYELALLTSLKELSANGEIPLPNVPAWLSWESFGAHFYCVRINSFLALGHKELLVSDILRGTRFKSAVFQTRVHIRVAKVFRSNEQYGPDIPRTITQHGAGYNAVDWTEGQYLQVVLNGDGGPGVDIFFALKRKNDPGYIVVLDQRKRLGSQITQLGLSAYLSKIPGKPKFMDNVDLVVGLMSNYSKIEVDEIPNSMFVASTSESSKFHGSLFDHPGCTIAIDVNSGLQTSIQQLFLGVQQKRDRIAESIIEHRKKGRIESFEQLASIVSELGGELDPLAKGRTKF
;
A
#
# COMPACT_ATOMS: atom_id res chain seq x y z
N MET A 1 9.44 22.96 1.91
CA MET A 1 8.40 21.97 2.28
C MET A 1 8.00 21.98 3.76
N VAL A 2 8.94 21.89 4.73
CA VAL A 2 8.62 22.11 6.17
C VAL A 2 8.17 23.56 6.42
N SER A 3 8.78 24.53 5.73
CA SER A 3 8.43 25.96 5.76
C SER A 3 7.03 26.29 5.25
N ASN A 4 6.39 25.37 4.52
CA ASN A 4 5.07 25.58 3.90
C ASN A 4 3.95 24.85 4.65
N GLY A 5 4.24 24.29 5.83
CA GLY A 5 3.23 23.67 6.70
C GLY A 5 2.71 22.30 6.25
N MET A 6 3.43 21.60 5.37
CA MET A 6 2.97 20.32 4.78
C MET A 6 3.13 19.11 5.68
N CYS A 7 4.01 19.22 6.69
CA CYS A 7 4.36 18.12 7.54
C CYS A 7 4.24 18.54 9.01
N LEU A 8 3.57 17.73 9.82
CA LEU A 8 3.58 17.84 11.26
C LEU A 8 4.81 17.12 11.79
N ILE A 9 5.71 17.86 12.44
CA ILE A 9 6.82 17.28 13.17
C ILE A 9 6.35 17.08 14.61
N HIS A 10 6.22 15.82 15.03
CA HIS A 10 5.92 15.47 16.41
C HIS A 10 7.15 15.60 17.32
N ASN A 11 6.90 15.70 18.62
CA ASN A 11 7.94 15.82 19.64
C ASN A 11 8.94 14.66 19.66
N ASP A 12 8.59 13.50 19.07
CA ASP A 12 9.48 12.34 18.91
C ASP A 12 10.26 12.34 17.58
N GLY A 13 10.25 13.47 16.86
CA GLY A 13 10.88 13.62 15.54
C GLY A 13 10.15 12.89 14.41
N THR A 14 8.92 12.40 14.64
CA THR A 14 8.11 11.80 13.59
C THR A 14 7.54 12.88 12.68
N LEU A 15 7.73 12.72 11.37
CA LEU A 15 7.14 13.55 10.34
C LEU A 15 5.82 12.90 9.87
N ILE A 16 4.69 13.62 10.00
CA ILE A 16 3.39 13.21 9.48
C ILE A 16 3.01 14.16 8.34
N VAL A 17 2.47 13.63 7.23
CA VAL A 17 1.92 14.45 6.14
C VAL A 17 0.41 14.24 6.14
N PRO A 18 -0.39 15.14 6.74
CA PRO A 18 -1.83 15.01 6.71
C PRO A 18 -2.32 15.05 5.25
N PHE A 19 -3.06 14.02 4.83
CA PHE A 19 -3.46 13.88 3.41
C PHE A 19 -4.24 15.09 2.90
N HIS A 20 -5.11 15.69 3.73
CA HIS A 20 -5.86 16.90 3.37
C HIS A 20 -4.96 18.11 3.04
N LEU A 21 -3.73 18.16 3.57
CA LEU A 21 -2.76 19.20 3.23
C LEU A 21 -2.08 18.95 1.88
N VAL A 22 -2.08 17.71 1.38
CA VAL A 22 -1.55 17.38 0.05
C VAL A 22 -2.37 18.09 -1.01
N SER A 23 -3.70 17.90 -1.04
CA SER A 23 -4.58 18.56 -2.02
C SER A 23 -4.41 20.09 -2.03
N HIS A 24 -4.38 20.73 -0.85
CA HIS A 24 -4.20 22.18 -0.73
C HIS A 24 -2.82 22.69 -1.17
N VAL A 25 -1.76 21.90 -1.01
CA VAL A 25 -0.43 22.29 -1.50
C VAL A 25 -0.35 22.18 -3.00
N LEU A 26 -0.98 21.15 -3.57
CA LEU A 26 -1.01 20.95 -5.01
C LEU A 26 -1.74 22.11 -5.71
N GLU A 27 -2.88 22.55 -5.15
CA GLU A 27 -3.63 23.73 -5.62
C GLU A 27 -2.79 25.02 -5.58
N ARG A 28 -1.98 25.22 -4.52
CA ARG A 28 -1.12 26.41 -4.39
C ARG A 28 0.07 26.40 -5.36
N GLN A 29 0.58 25.24 -5.73
CA GLN A 29 1.77 25.12 -6.61
C GLN A 29 1.46 25.41 -8.09
N GLU A 30 0.23 25.22 -8.56
CA GLU A 30 -0.17 25.64 -9.91
C GLU A 30 -0.02 27.16 -10.13
N SER A 31 0.13 27.93 -9.04
CA SER A 31 0.28 29.39 -9.07
C SER A 31 1.72 29.92 -8.97
N GLY A 32 2.76 29.07 -8.81
CA GLY A 32 4.12 29.58 -8.51
C GLY A 32 5.30 28.62 -8.71
N GLY A 33 5.30 27.82 -9.78
CA GLY A 33 6.24 26.71 -10.02
C GLY A 33 7.70 27.05 -10.38
N ASP A 34 8.28 28.15 -9.91
CA ASP A 34 9.70 28.49 -10.17
C ASP A 34 10.58 28.15 -8.95
N GLY A 35 11.54 27.21 -9.12
CA GLY A 35 12.67 27.03 -8.19
C GLY A 35 12.84 25.67 -7.50
N LEU A 36 12.06 24.63 -7.82
CA LEU A 36 12.24 23.29 -7.23
C LEU A 36 13.38 22.52 -7.89
N ASP A 37 14.16 21.77 -7.09
CA ASP A 37 15.16 20.83 -7.61
C ASP A 37 14.56 19.50 -8.11
N GLU A 38 15.40 18.60 -8.64
CA GLU A 38 14.95 17.31 -9.18
C GLU A 38 14.28 16.40 -8.14
N TYR A 39 14.69 16.46 -6.86
CA TYR A 39 14.16 15.61 -5.79
C TYR A 39 12.88 16.19 -5.23
N GLU A 40 12.81 17.51 -5.06
CA GLU A 40 11.58 18.20 -4.68
C GLU A 40 10.49 18.04 -5.74
N LEU A 41 10.85 18.13 -7.03
CA LEU A 41 9.93 17.87 -8.12
C LEU A 41 9.44 16.42 -8.11
N ALA A 42 10.33 15.44 -7.89
CA ALA A 42 9.95 14.04 -7.80
C ALA A 42 9.00 13.74 -6.63
N LEU A 43 9.24 14.35 -5.47
CA LEU A 43 8.34 14.26 -4.32
C LEU A 43 6.98 14.89 -4.64
N LEU A 44 6.97 16.08 -5.25
CA LEU A 44 5.74 16.75 -5.66
C LEU A 44 4.93 15.89 -6.64
N THR A 45 5.58 15.28 -7.65
CA THR A 45 4.94 14.34 -8.56
C THR A 45 4.35 13.14 -7.81
N SER A 46 5.10 12.56 -6.88
CA SER A 46 4.62 11.41 -6.09
C SER A 46 3.38 11.77 -5.26
N LEU A 47 3.34 12.99 -4.69
CA LEU A 47 2.20 13.52 -3.94
C LEU A 47 0.99 13.77 -4.85
N LYS A 48 1.21 14.33 -6.06
CA LYS A 48 0.16 14.51 -7.08
C LYS A 48 -0.47 13.18 -7.48
N GLU A 49 0.36 12.19 -7.79
CA GLU A 49 -0.10 10.87 -8.18
C GLU A 49 -0.82 10.16 -7.03
N LEU A 50 -0.32 10.29 -5.80
CA LEU A 50 -1.01 9.77 -4.61
C LEU A 50 -2.41 10.41 -4.45
N SER A 51 -2.54 11.72 -4.62
CA SER A 51 -3.81 12.46 -4.54
C SER A 51 -4.80 12.08 -5.63
N ALA A 52 -4.33 11.98 -6.88
CA ALA A 52 -5.17 11.63 -8.04
C ALA A 52 -5.76 10.22 -7.93
N ASN A 53 -5.09 9.31 -7.20
CA ASN A 53 -5.59 7.96 -6.94
C ASN A 53 -6.59 7.88 -5.76
N GLY A 54 -6.81 8.98 -5.03
CA GLY A 54 -7.67 9.04 -3.84
C GLY A 54 -9.02 9.76 -4.04
N GLU A 55 -9.12 10.71 -4.96
CA GLU A 55 -10.30 11.60 -5.03
C GLU A 55 -11.42 11.13 -5.96
N ILE A 56 -11.17 10.15 -6.83
CA ILE A 56 -12.17 9.67 -7.79
C ILE A 56 -12.23 8.15 -7.72
N PRO A 57 -13.38 7.54 -7.40
CA PRO A 57 -13.62 6.16 -7.78
C PRO A 57 -13.59 6.14 -9.31
N LEU A 58 -12.41 5.89 -9.89
CA LEU A 58 -12.30 5.68 -11.33
C LEU A 58 -13.28 4.54 -11.63
N PRO A 59 -14.34 4.77 -12.44
CA PRO A 59 -15.46 3.83 -12.58
C PRO A 59 -15.07 2.42 -13.01
N ASN A 60 -13.83 2.25 -13.46
CA ASN A 60 -13.29 1.05 -14.06
C ASN A 60 -12.02 0.50 -13.36
N VAL A 61 -11.66 1.01 -12.17
CA VAL A 61 -10.51 0.48 -11.39
C VAL A 61 -11.04 -0.29 -10.18
N PRO A 62 -10.83 -1.62 -10.11
CA PRO A 62 -11.24 -2.39 -8.94
C PRO A 62 -10.63 -1.83 -7.65
N ALA A 63 -11.39 -1.79 -6.57
CA ALA A 63 -10.93 -1.19 -5.31
C ALA A 63 -9.68 -1.88 -4.74
N TRP A 64 -9.38 -3.12 -5.09
CA TRP A 64 -8.13 -3.79 -4.71
C TRP A 64 -6.91 -3.16 -5.41
N LEU A 65 -7.02 -2.87 -6.72
CA LEU A 65 -5.98 -2.21 -7.51
C LEU A 65 -5.71 -0.77 -7.02
N SER A 66 -6.72 -0.09 -6.45
CA SER A 66 -6.51 1.22 -5.82
C SER A 66 -5.63 1.16 -4.57
N TRP A 67 -5.62 0.03 -3.84
CA TRP A 67 -4.81 -0.14 -2.63
C TRP A 67 -3.34 -0.43 -2.92
N GLU A 68 -3.11 -1.25 -3.93
CA GLU A 68 -1.79 -1.62 -4.42
C GLU A 68 -1.16 -0.37 -5.04
N SER A 69 -1.91 0.32 -5.91
CA SER A 69 -1.51 1.61 -6.47
C SER A 69 -1.18 2.61 -5.37
N PHE A 70 -2.06 2.80 -4.38
CA PHE A 70 -1.76 3.65 -3.22
C PHE A 70 -0.45 3.27 -2.54
N GLY A 71 -0.24 1.98 -2.31
CA GLY A 71 0.97 1.45 -1.69
C GLY A 71 2.25 1.78 -2.42
N ALA A 72 2.24 1.59 -3.73
CA ALA A 72 3.39 1.90 -4.58
C ALA A 72 3.72 3.40 -4.52
N HIS A 73 2.70 4.27 -4.65
CA HIS A 73 2.90 5.71 -4.54
C HIS A 73 3.35 6.14 -3.13
N PHE A 74 2.88 5.45 -2.09
CA PHE A 74 3.33 5.70 -0.72
C PHE A 74 4.83 5.42 -0.54
N TYR A 75 5.34 4.32 -1.11
CA TYR A 75 6.80 4.09 -1.13
C TYR A 75 7.54 5.20 -1.88
N CYS A 76 7.02 5.65 -3.03
CA CYS A 76 7.61 6.76 -3.78
C CYS A 76 7.68 8.03 -2.95
N VAL A 77 6.58 8.42 -2.28
CA VAL A 77 6.56 9.59 -1.37
C VAL A 77 7.61 9.45 -0.29
N ARG A 78 7.72 8.29 0.37
CA ARG A 78 8.71 8.07 1.43
C ARG A 78 10.14 8.19 0.91
N ILE A 79 10.48 7.50 -0.18
CA ILE A 79 11.84 7.49 -0.74
C ILE A 79 12.21 8.89 -1.27
N ASN A 80 11.32 9.52 -2.03
CA ASN A 80 11.58 10.86 -2.59
C ASN A 80 11.64 11.94 -1.50
N SER A 81 10.94 11.77 -0.37
CA SER A 81 11.09 12.65 0.79
C SER A 81 12.50 12.62 1.37
N PHE A 82 13.10 11.43 1.48
CA PHE A 82 14.48 11.33 1.94
C PHE A 82 15.46 11.99 0.97
N LEU A 83 15.26 11.84 -0.34
CA LEU A 83 16.08 12.51 -1.36
C LEU A 83 15.98 14.03 -1.27
N ALA A 84 14.76 14.58 -1.14
CA ALA A 84 14.56 16.02 -0.99
C ALA A 84 15.15 16.58 0.31
N LEU A 85 15.33 15.73 1.33
CA LEU A 85 16.06 16.05 2.56
C LEU A 85 17.59 15.87 2.42
N GLY A 86 18.09 15.50 1.25
CA GLY A 86 19.51 15.34 0.95
C GLY A 86 20.08 13.95 1.28
N HIS A 87 19.24 12.98 1.66
CA HIS A 87 19.69 11.60 1.93
C HIS A 87 19.74 10.78 0.64
N LYS A 88 20.90 10.21 0.33
CA LYS A 88 21.11 9.30 -0.83
C LYS A 88 21.24 7.83 -0.42
N GLU A 89 21.28 7.58 0.88
CA GLU A 89 21.48 6.27 1.48
C GLU A 89 20.67 6.17 2.75
N LEU A 90 20.08 5.00 2.99
CA LEU A 90 19.23 4.74 4.15
C LEU A 90 19.41 3.31 4.64
N LEU A 91 18.94 3.02 5.85
CA LEU A 91 18.67 1.65 6.25
C LEU A 91 17.36 1.19 5.60
N VAL A 92 17.26 -0.11 5.29
CA VAL A 92 15.98 -0.70 4.84
C VAL A 92 14.86 -0.41 5.85
N SER A 93 15.18 -0.41 7.14
CA SER A 93 14.25 -0.06 8.23
C SER A 93 13.75 1.38 8.20
N ASP A 94 14.47 2.35 7.61
CA ASP A 94 14.00 3.73 7.48
C ASP A 94 12.86 3.82 6.45
N ILE A 95 13.02 3.12 5.33
CA ILE A 95 12.01 2.99 4.26
C ILE A 95 10.77 2.26 4.80
N LEU A 96 10.96 1.26 5.68
CA LEU A 96 9.90 0.44 6.26
C LEU A 96 9.48 0.88 7.67
N ARG A 97 9.90 2.07 8.12
CA ARG A 97 9.60 2.59 9.46
C ARG A 97 8.09 2.57 9.72
N GLY A 98 7.71 2.12 10.91
CA GLY A 98 6.31 1.94 11.32
C GLY A 98 5.79 0.50 11.15
N THR A 99 6.55 -0.38 10.51
CA THR A 99 6.26 -1.82 10.44
C THR A 99 6.96 -2.59 11.57
N ARG A 100 6.51 -3.81 11.86
CA ARG A 100 7.16 -4.73 12.81
C ARG A 100 8.07 -5.69 12.04
N PHE A 101 9.31 -5.85 12.48
CA PHE A 101 10.30 -6.80 11.95
C PHE A 101 11.34 -7.14 13.04
N LYS A 102 12.15 -8.20 12.86
CA LYS A 102 13.11 -8.67 13.87
C LYS A 102 14.55 -8.92 13.38
N SER A 103 14.84 -8.75 12.09
CA SER A 103 16.12 -9.21 11.51
C SER A 103 17.14 -8.12 11.23
N ALA A 104 18.41 -8.53 11.19
CA ALA A 104 19.54 -7.70 10.79
C ALA A 104 19.48 -7.24 9.32
N VAL A 105 18.76 -7.93 8.43
CA VAL A 105 18.61 -7.51 7.03
C VAL A 105 17.98 -6.11 6.91
N PHE A 106 17.14 -5.73 7.87
CA PHE A 106 16.53 -4.40 7.94
C PHE A 106 17.51 -3.29 8.37
N GLN A 107 18.69 -3.68 8.87
CA GLN A 107 19.79 -2.78 9.21
C GLN A 107 20.81 -2.67 8.06
N THR A 108 20.55 -3.29 6.92
CA THR A 108 21.37 -3.13 5.72
C THR A 108 21.21 -1.72 5.17
N ARG A 109 22.34 -1.06 4.87
CA ARG A 109 22.35 0.23 4.15
C ARG A 109 22.20 0.02 2.65
N VAL A 110 21.33 0.82 2.05
CA VAL A 110 21.02 0.79 0.62
C VAL A 110 21.13 2.17 0.00
N HIS A 111 21.44 2.21 -1.29
CA HIS A 111 21.33 3.42 -2.09
C HIS A 111 19.87 3.64 -2.52
N ILE A 112 19.45 4.90 -2.51
CA ILE A 112 18.16 5.31 -3.05
C ILE A 112 18.36 6.27 -4.22
N ARG A 113 17.39 6.24 -5.14
CA ARG A 113 17.28 7.11 -6.32
C ARG A 113 15.83 7.56 -6.42
N VAL A 114 15.56 8.54 -7.28
CA VAL A 114 14.19 9.00 -7.54
C VAL A 114 13.31 7.80 -7.83
N ALA A 115 12.30 7.61 -6.99
CA ALA A 115 11.36 6.51 -7.04
C ALA A 115 10.16 6.88 -7.91
N LYS A 116 9.75 5.97 -8.79
CA LYS A 116 8.59 6.10 -9.66
C LYS A 116 7.76 4.83 -9.64
N VAL A 117 6.45 4.97 -9.72
CA VAL A 117 5.56 3.83 -9.87
C VAL A 117 5.65 3.32 -11.31
N PHE A 118 5.80 2.01 -11.46
CA PHE A 118 5.79 1.34 -12.76
C PHE A 118 4.76 0.22 -12.77
N ARG A 119 3.80 0.26 -13.69
CA ARG A 119 2.82 -0.83 -13.88
C ARG A 119 3.37 -1.82 -14.88
N SER A 120 3.70 -3.03 -14.44
CA SER A 120 4.36 -4.04 -15.28
C SER A 120 3.34 -5.01 -15.89
N ASN A 121 3.64 -5.50 -17.10
CA ASN A 121 2.94 -6.68 -17.66
C ASN A 121 3.50 -8.00 -17.09
N GLU A 122 4.74 -7.99 -16.65
CA GLU A 122 5.43 -9.13 -16.08
C GLU A 122 5.05 -9.31 -14.61
N GLN A 123 4.98 -10.58 -14.21
CA GLN A 123 4.77 -10.94 -12.81
C GLN A 123 6.12 -11.20 -12.14
N TYR A 124 6.25 -10.77 -10.89
CA TYR A 124 7.41 -11.10 -10.08
C TYR A 124 7.54 -12.61 -9.91
N GLY A 125 8.74 -13.13 -10.16
CA GLY A 125 9.06 -14.53 -10.00
C GLY A 125 10.50 -14.85 -10.40
N PRO A 126 10.94 -16.11 -10.30
CA PRO A 126 12.31 -16.49 -10.66
C PRO A 126 12.66 -16.20 -12.12
N ASP A 127 11.64 -16.20 -13.00
CA ASP A 127 11.79 -15.98 -14.44
C ASP A 127 11.55 -14.53 -14.86
N ILE A 128 11.31 -13.60 -13.91
CA ILE A 128 11.16 -12.19 -14.25
C ILE A 128 12.46 -11.68 -14.91
N PRO A 129 12.40 -11.06 -16.09
CA PRO A 129 13.57 -10.48 -16.73
C PRO A 129 14.07 -9.25 -15.98
N ARG A 130 15.33 -8.88 -16.22
CA ARG A 130 15.90 -7.61 -15.73
C ARG A 130 15.21 -6.39 -16.31
N THR A 131 14.75 -6.50 -17.56
CA THR A 131 14.01 -5.45 -18.25
C THR A 131 12.54 -5.86 -18.34
N ILE A 132 11.65 -5.03 -17.78
CA ILE A 132 10.20 -5.26 -17.73
C ILE A 132 9.46 -4.24 -18.60
N THR A 133 8.28 -4.60 -19.10
CA THR A 133 7.46 -3.80 -20.00
C THR A 133 6.25 -3.20 -19.30
N GLN A 134 5.86 -2.00 -19.75
CA GLN A 134 4.75 -1.27 -19.16
C GLN A 134 3.40 -1.85 -19.58
N HIS A 135 2.46 -1.93 -18.64
CA HIS A 135 1.09 -2.34 -18.93
C HIS A 135 0.31 -1.31 -19.74
N GLY A 136 -0.37 -1.75 -20.80
CA GLY A 136 -1.34 -0.97 -21.58
C GLY A 136 -0.79 0.14 -22.48
N ALA A 137 0.51 0.43 -22.44
CA ALA A 137 1.20 1.28 -23.40
C ALA A 137 2.05 0.41 -24.34
N GLY A 138 2.47 0.93 -25.51
CA GLY A 138 3.38 0.24 -26.43
C GLY A 138 4.73 -0.12 -25.80
N TYR A 139 5.75 -0.46 -26.63
CA TYR A 139 7.08 -0.96 -26.26
C TYR A 139 7.93 -0.04 -25.33
N ASN A 140 7.43 0.36 -24.16
CA ASN A 140 8.15 1.04 -23.10
C ASN A 140 8.66 -0.03 -22.12
N ALA A 141 9.97 -0.20 -22.09
CA ALA A 141 10.64 -1.18 -21.24
C ALA A 141 11.66 -0.49 -20.34
N VAL A 142 11.80 -0.96 -19.10
CA VAL A 142 12.72 -0.39 -18.10
C VAL A 142 13.53 -1.47 -17.40
N ASP A 143 14.78 -1.17 -17.09
CA ASP A 143 15.57 -1.92 -16.12
C ASP A 143 15.08 -1.55 -14.72
N TRP A 144 14.46 -2.49 -14.02
CA TRP A 144 13.87 -2.25 -12.69
C TRP A 144 14.88 -2.35 -11.53
N THR A 145 16.16 -2.57 -11.85
CA THR A 145 17.24 -2.81 -10.88
C THR A 145 18.32 -1.75 -10.94
N GLU A 146 18.88 -1.50 -12.13
CA GLU A 146 19.98 -0.57 -12.34
C GLU A 146 19.58 0.67 -13.15
N GLY A 147 18.31 0.78 -13.59
CA GLY A 147 17.82 1.93 -14.36
C GLY A 147 17.95 3.27 -13.64
N GLN A 148 17.81 4.38 -14.37
CA GLN A 148 17.95 5.74 -13.80
C GLN A 148 17.09 5.98 -12.55
N TYR A 149 15.88 5.44 -12.54
CA TYR A 149 14.90 5.56 -11.47
C TYR A 149 14.80 4.26 -10.68
N LEU A 150 14.49 4.36 -9.39
CA LEU A 150 14.03 3.22 -8.62
C LEU A 150 12.59 2.93 -9.03
N GLN A 151 12.34 1.76 -9.64
CA GLN A 151 11.00 1.36 -10.05
C GLN A 151 10.29 0.71 -8.87
N VAL A 152 9.25 1.37 -8.36
CA VAL A 152 8.28 0.75 -7.45
C VAL A 152 7.22 0.09 -8.31
N VAL A 153 7.40 -1.21 -8.53
CA VAL A 153 6.64 -1.93 -9.54
C VAL A 153 5.32 -2.41 -8.94
N LEU A 154 4.21 -2.03 -9.57
CA LEU A 154 2.92 -2.68 -9.40
C LEU A 154 2.95 -3.96 -10.23
N ASN A 155 2.86 -5.08 -9.52
CA ASN A 155 2.88 -6.40 -10.13
C ASN A 155 1.63 -6.57 -11.00
N GLY A 156 1.78 -7.19 -12.17
CA GLY A 156 0.64 -7.42 -13.05
C GLY A 156 -0.48 -8.25 -12.39
N ASP A 157 -1.69 -8.14 -12.91
CA ASP A 157 -2.88 -8.83 -12.39
C ASP A 157 -2.65 -10.35 -12.27
N GLY A 158 -3.12 -10.94 -11.17
CA GLY A 158 -3.06 -12.40 -10.96
C GLY A 158 -1.69 -12.96 -10.59
N GLY A 159 -0.74 -12.12 -10.16
CA GLY A 159 0.60 -12.54 -9.74
C GLY A 159 0.65 -13.44 -8.49
N PRO A 160 1.74 -14.21 -8.31
CA PRO A 160 1.91 -15.12 -7.18
C PRO A 160 2.29 -14.36 -5.90
N GLY A 161 1.29 -14.01 -5.08
CA GLY A 161 1.55 -13.63 -3.68
C GLY A 161 2.39 -12.35 -3.48
N VAL A 162 2.46 -11.48 -4.49
CA VAL A 162 3.20 -10.20 -4.46
C VAL A 162 2.37 -9.18 -5.22
N ASP A 163 2.10 -8.03 -4.61
CA ASP A 163 1.35 -6.95 -5.28
C ASP A 163 2.27 -5.81 -5.71
N ILE A 164 3.31 -5.53 -4.91
CA ILE A 164 4.32 -4.51 -5.19
C ILE A 164 5.71 -5.11 -5.01
N PHE A 165 6.66 -4.75 -5.87
CA PHE A 165 8.06 -5.09 -5.66
C PHE A 165 9.02 -3.99 -6.13
N PHE A 166 10.21 -3.95 -5.53
CA PHE A 166 11.30 -3.08 -5.97
C PHE A 166 12.65 -3.59 -5.46
N ALA A 167 13.73 -3.20 -6.15
CA ALA A 167 15.09 -3.57 -5.79
C ALA A 167 15.87 -2.38 -5.23
N LEU A 168 16.51 -2.59 -4.09
CA LEU A 168 17.38 -1.64 -3.42
C LEU A 168 18.82 -2.13 -3.51
N LYS A 169 19.70 -1.35 -4.14
CA LYS A 169 21.11 -1.69 -4.25
C LYS A 169 21.80 -1.50 -2.91
N ARG A 170 22.52 -2.52 -2.45
CA ARG A 170 23.29 -2.44 -1.20
C ARG A 170 24.43 -1.44 -1.35
N LYS A 171 24.75 -0.75 -0.25
CA LYS A 171 25.85 0.20 -0.21
C LYS A 171 27.21 -0.48 -0.10
N ASN A 172 27.33 -1.42 0.83
CA ASN A 172 28.63 -1.90 1.31
C ASN A 172 29.14 -3.15 0.57
N ASP A 173 28.26 -3.85 -0.15
CA ASP A 173 28.57 -5.09 -0.86
C ASP A 173 27.80 -5.17 -2.18
N PRO A 174 28.33 -5.88 -3.19
CA PRO A 174 27.65 -6.03 -4.47
C PRO A 174 26.40 -6.90 -4.27
N GLY A 175 25.22 -6.34 -4.47
CA GLY A 175 23.98 -7.11 -4.32
C GLY A 175 22.77 -6.23 -4.07
N TYR A 176 21.65 -6.89 -3.80
CA TYR A 176 20.35 -6.23 -3.65
C TYR A 176 19.61 -6.69 -2.41
N ILE A 177 18.78 -5.79 -1.90
CA ILE A 177 17.62 -6.14 -1.09
C ILE A 177 16.41 -5.98 -2.02
N VAL A 178 15.69 -7.07 -2.28
CA VAL A 178 14.43 -6.99 -3.02
C VAL A 178 13.28 -6.98 -2.03
N VAL A 179 12.49 -5.93 -2.06
CA VAL A 179 11.30 -5.78 -1.22
C VAL A 179 10.11 -6.30 -2.00
N LEU A 180 9.38 -7.24 -1.40
CA LEU A 180 8.12 -7.79 -1.90
C LEU A 180 7.03 -7.38 -0.92
N ASP A 181 5.99 -6.69 -1.38
CA ASP A 181 4.87 -6.26 -0.54
C ASP A 181 3.59 -6.92 -1.05
N GLN A 182 2.99 -7.74 -0.19
CA GLN A 182 1.64 -8.26 -0.37
C GLN A 182 0.70 -7.53 0.57
N ARG A 183 -0.36 -7.00 -0.02
CA ARG A 183 -1.46 -6.34 0.65
C ARG A 183 -2.67 -7.24 0.74
N LYS A 184 -3.30 -7.24 1.90
CA LYS A 184 -4.53 -7.98 2.17
C LYS A 184 -5.59 -7.04 2.73
N ARG A 185 -6.79 -7.18 2.17
CA ARG A 185 -8.04 -6.59 2.66
C ARG A 185 -8.93 -7.70 3.21
N LEU A 186 -8.42 -8.47 4.16
CA LEU A 186 -9.25 -9.44 4.87
C LEU A 186 -9.87 -8.74 6.07
N GLY A 187 -11.12 -9.09 6.41
CA GLY A 187 -11.76 -8.64 7.65
C GLY A 187 -11.43 -9.53 8.86
N SER A 188 -10.95 -10.75 8.62
CA SER A 188 -10.60 -11.74 9.64
C SER A 188 -9.12 -11.71 10.00
N GLN A 189 -8.79 -11.87 11.29
CA GLN A 189 -7.41 -11.99 11.80
C GLN A 189 -6.52 -12.91 10.93
N ILE A 190 -5.27 -12.49 10.71
CA ILE A 190 -4.26 -13.34 10.08
C ILE A 190 -3.53 -14.09 11.19
N THR A 191 -3.73 -15.41 11.23
CA THR A 191 -3.07 -16.34 12.17
C THR A 191 -1.77 -16.88 11.60
N GLN A 192 -1.03 -17.63 12.41
CA GLN A 192 0.18 -18.35 11.98
C GLN A 192 -0.06 -19.25 10.75
N LEU A 193 -1.21 -19.92 10.66
CA LEU A 193 -1.56 -20.74 9.50
C LEU A 193 -1.78 -19.90 8.24
N GLY A 194 -2.44 -18.75 8.38
CA GLY A 194 -2.60 -17.78 7.28
C GLY A 194 -1.26 -17.21 6.82
N LEU A 195 -0.34 -16.94 7.76
CA LEU A 195 1.02 -16.51 7.46
C LEU A 195 1.80 -17.59 6.70
N SER A 196 1.77 -18.84 7.15
CA SER A 196 2.45 -19.95 6.45
C SER A 196 1.92 -20.15 5.02
N ALA A 197 0.60 -20.06 4.84
CA ALA A 197 -0.03 -20.14 3.52
C ALA A 197 0.30 -18.94 2.61
N TYR A 198 0.61 -17.78 3.20
CA TYR A 198 1.14 -16.64 2.46
C TYR A 198 2.58 -16.89 2.02
N LEU A 199 3.45 -17.28 2.96
CA LEU A 199 4.86 -17.55 2.69
C LEU A 199 5.06 -18.62 1.61
N SER A 200 4.21 -19.65 1.58
CA SER A 200 4.28 -20.70 0.56
C SER A 200 3.96 -20.23 -0.87
N LYS A 201 3.37 -19.04 -1.04
CA LYS A 201 3.03 -18.46 -2.35
C LYS A 201 4.06 -17.46 -2.85
N ILE A 202 5.00 -17.05 -1.99
CA ILE A 202 6.01 -16.07 -2.36
C ILE A 202 6.99 -16.76 -3.30
N PRO A 203 7.16 -16.24 -4.52
CA PRO A 203 8.15 -16.78 -5.44
C PRO A 203 9.57 -16.54 -4.94
N GLY A 204 10.49 -17.40 -5.38
CA GLY A 204 11.92 -17.25 -5.11
C GLY A 204 12.53 -16.04 -5.82
N LYS A 205 13.83 -15.80 -5.56
CA LYS A 205 14.57 -14.68 -6.15
C LYS A 205 14.64 -14.80 -7.69
N PRO A 206 14.76 -13.67 -8.42
CA PRO A 206 14.99 -13.69 -9.86
C PRO A 206 16.30 -14.41 -10.19
N LYS A 207 16.27 -15.30 -11.18
CA LYS A 207 17.43 -16.12 -11.59
C LYS A 207 18.59 -15.28 -12.10
N PHE A 208 18.31 -14.12 -12.69
CA PHE A 208 19.35 -13.21 -13.21
C PHE A 208 20.10 -12.44 -12.10
N MET A 209 19.62 -12.48 -10.85
CA MET A 209 20.23 -11.74 -9.76
C MET A 209 21.10 -12.63 -8.86
N ASP A 210 22.35 -12.21 -8.72
CA ASP A 210 23.29 -12.72 -7.73
C ASP A 210 23.28 -11.89 -6.45
N ASN A 211 23.62 -12.51 -5.32
CA ASN A 211 23.66 -11.91 -3.97
C ASN A 211 22.42 -11.03 -3.64
N VAL A 212 21.28 -11.69 -3.42
CA VAL A 212 20.01 -11.04 -3.11
C VAL A 212 19.46 -11.54 -1.80
N ASP A 213 19.07 -10.61 -0.93
CA ASP A 213 18.14 -10.92 0.16
C ASP A 213 16.74 -10.48 -0.24
N LEU A 214 15.78 -11.37 -0.05
CA LEU A 214 14.36 -11.05 -0.19
C LEU A 214 13.83 -10.58 1.17
N VAL A 215 13.15 -9.44 1.16
CA VAL A 215 12.44 -8.91 2.32
C VAL A 215 10.96 -8.84 1.96
N VAL A 216 10.14 -9.49 2.77
CA VAL A 216 8.74 -9.77 2.47
C VAL A 216 7.84 -8.98 3.41
N GLY A 217 6.89 -8.25 2.85
CA GLY A 217 5.90 -7.45 3.53
C GLY A 217 4.54 -8.11 3.49
N LEU A 218 3.91 -8.28 4.65
CA LEU A 218 2.48 -8.53 4.74
C LEU A 218 1.79 -7.32 5.35
N MET A 219 1.01 -6.63 4.52
CA MET A 219 0.23 -5.47 4.95
C MET A 219 -1.25 -5.80 5.02
N SER A 220 -1.84 -5.68 6.20
CA SER A 220 -3.25 -5.89 6.43
C SER A 220 -3.94 -4.56 6.74
N ASN A 221 -4.95 -4.21 5.94
CA ASN A 221 -5.67 -2.94 6.17
C ASN A 221 -6.71 -3.02 7.30
N TYR A 222 -7.24 -4.19 7.62
CA TYR A 222 -8.34 -4.31 8.60
C TYR A 222 -8.03 -5.32 9.70
N SER A 223 -7.40 -6.45 9.35
CA SER A 223 -7.08 -7.49 10.32
C SER A 223 -5.85 -7.16 11.13
N LYS A 224 -5.90 -7.47 12.42
CA LYS A 224 -4.70 -7.73 13.22
C LYS A 224 -3.91 -8.90 12.62
N ILE A 225 -2.60 -8.85 12.80
CA ILE A 225 -1.67 -9.93 12.44
C ILE A 225 -1.20 -10.54 13.76
N GLU A 226 -1.85 -11.62 14.15
CA GLU A 226 -1.60 -12.34 15.41
C GLU A 226 -0.73 -13.56 15.11
N VAL A 227 0.58 -13.32 15.15
CA VAL A 227 1.62 -14.32 14.92
C VAL A 227 2.57 -14.33 16.10
N ASP A 228 2.96 -15.53 16.54
CA ASP A 228 3.84 -15.72 17.69
C ASP A 228 5.22 -15.09 17.43
N GLU A 229 5.69 -15.24 16.19
CA GLU A 229 6.96 -14.71 15.74
C GLU A 229 6.91 -14.25 14.28
N ILE A 230 7.52 -13.09 14.02
CA ILE A 230 7.71 -12.57 12.67
C ILE A 230 9.00 -13.20 12.11
N PRO A 231 8.94 -13.90 10.96
CA PRO A 231 10.12 -14.47 10.31
C PRO A 231 11.21 -13.43 10.03
N ASN A 232 12.47 -13.87 9.99
CA ASN A 232 13.62 -12.96 9.83
C ASN A 232 13.58 -12.13 8.54
N SER A 233 13.11 -12.64 7.42
CA SER A 233 13.01 -11.87 6.18
C SER A 233 11.71 -11.09 6.05
N MET A 234 10.93 -10.94 7.12
CA MET A 234 9.57 -10.42 7.05
C MET A 234 9.37 -9.13 7.84
N PHE A 235 8.59 -8.23 7.24
CA PHE A 235 7.98 -7.10 7.92
C PHE A 235 6.46 -7.18 7.83
N VAL A 236 5.78 -6.73 8.87
CA VAL A 236 4.32 -6.72 8.91
C VAL A 236 3.79 -5.34 9.27
N ALA A 237 2.71 -4.96 8.61
CA ALA A 237 1.96 -3.75 8.91
C ALA A 237 0.48 -4.11 9.12
N SER A 238 -0.10 -3.65 10.21
CA SER A 238 -1.55 -3.69 10.39
C SER A 238 -2.03 -2.33 10.87
N THR A 239 -3.17 -1.85 10.37
CA THR A 239 -3.73 -0.54 10.77
C THR A 239 -3.88 -0.37 12.28
N SER A 240 -4.22 -1.44 13.00
CA SER A 240 -4.40 -1.42 14.45
C SER A 240 -3.09 -1.37 15.26
N GLU A 241 -1.95 -1.78 14.70
CA GLU A 241 -0.67 -1.89 15.43
C GLU A 241 0.46 -1.07 14.80
N SER A 242 0.28 -0.57 13.58
CA SER A 242 1.26 0.15 12.78
C SER A 242 0.78 1.58 12.52
N SER A 243 0.32 2.26 13.58
CA SER A 243 -0.19 3.63 13.52
C SER A 243 0.82 4.62 12.92
N LYS A 244 2.13 4.37 13.08
CA LYS A 244 3.18 5.18 12.45
C LYS A 244 3.33 4.94 10.94
N PHE A 245 2.87 3.80 10.42
CA PHE A 245 2.90 3.47 8.99
C PHE A 245 1.60 3.89 8.29
N HIS A 246 0.45 3.58 8.88
CA HIS A 246 -0.86 3.92 8.30
C HIS A 246 -1.34 5.33 8.70
N GLY A 247 -1.03 5.77 9.92
CA GLY A 247 -1.42 7.09 10.42
C GLY A 247 -0.60 8.25 9.84
N SER A 248 0.51 7.98 9.14
CA SER A 248 1.22 9.02 8.39
C SER A 248 0.42 9.57 7.20
N LEU A 249 -0.65 8.88 6.79
CA LEU A 249 -1.63 9.31 5.79
C LEU A 249 -3.07 9.06 6.29
N PHE A 250 -3.29 9.26 7.60
CA PHE A 250 -4.63 9.25 8.21
C PHE A 250 -5.57 10.15 7.37
N ASP A 251 -6.76 9.64 7.02
CA ASP A 251 -7.77 10.20 6.11
C ASP A 251 -7.65 9.91 4.59
N HIS A 252 -6.56 9.33 4.08
CA HIS A 252 -6.53 8.90 2.66
C HIS A 252 -7.49 7.70 2.45
N PRO A 253 -8.38 7.66 1.43
CA PRO A 253 -9.34 6.56 1.21
C PRO A 253 -8.73 5.15 1.13
N GLY A 254 -7.49 5.05 0.66
CA GLY A 254 -6.67 3.85 0.77
C GLY A 254 -6.35 3.44 2.22
N CYS A 255 -5.94 4.37 3.07
CA CYS A 255 -5.69 4.14 4.50
C CYS A 255 -6.97 4.12 5.35
N THR A 256 -8.07 4.63 4.80
CA THR A 256 -9.34 4.71 5.48
C THR A 256 -9.92 3.32 5.66
N ILE A 257 -10.06 2.94 6.93
CA ILE A 257 -10.75 1.71 7.35
C ILE A 257 -12.27 1.79 7.14
N ALA A 258 -12.78 2.97 6.76
CA ALA A 258 -14.20 3.22 6.56
C ALA A 258 -14.65 2.74 5.17
N ILE A 259 -15.41 1.66 5.18
CA ILE A 259 -16.16 1.13 4.06
C ILE A 259 -17.45 1.94 3.97
N ASP A 260 -17.57 2.74 2.91
CA ASP A 260 -18.82 3.38 2.56
C ASP A 260 -19.79 2.31 2.00
N VAL A 261 -20.90 2.07 2.70
CA VAL A 261 -21.86 1.04 2.28
C VAL A 261 -22.69 1.48 1.06
N ASN A 262 -22.83 2.77 0.84
CA ASN A 262 -23.59 3.34 -0.27
C ASN A 262 -22.78 3.42 -1.58
N SER A 263 -21.45 3.41 -1.51
CA SER A 263 -20.59 3.48 -2.71
C SER A 263 -19.60 2.30 -2.85
N GLY A 264 -19.27 1.60 -1.76
CA GLY A 264 -18.27 0.54 -1.72
C GLY A 264 -18.57 -0.63 -2.65
N LEU A 265 -17.52 -1.33 -3.10
CA LEU A 265 -17.65 -2.55 -3.88
C LEU A 265 -18.02 -3.74 -2.99
N GLN A 266 -18.61 -4.79 -3.58
CA GLN A 266 -19.00 -6.02 -2.89
C GLN A 266 -17.85 -6.60 -2.05
N THR A 267 -16.63 -6.60 -2.61
CA THR A 267 -15.42 -7.09 -1.94
C THR A 267 -15.04 -6.30 -0.70
N SER A 268 -15.44 -5.04 -0.60
CA SER A 268 -15.20 -4.19 0.57
C SER A 268 -16.35 -4.33 1.56
N ILE A 269 -17.60 -4.27 1.09
CA ILE A 269 -18.81 -4.39 1.92
C ILE A 269 -18.85 -5.74 2.64
N GLN A 270 -18.47 -6.84 1.97
CA GLN A 270 -18.49 -8.18 2.58
C GLN A 270 -17.62 -8.29 3.84
N GLN A 271 -16.64 -7.39 4.01
CA GLN A 271 -15.72 -7.38 5.15
C GLN A 271 -16.36 -6.86 6.43
N LEU A 272 -17.53 -6.23 6.33
CA LEU A 272 -18.32 -5.81 7.48
C LEU A 272 -19.03 -6.97 8.17
N PHE A 273 -19.09 -8.16 7.56
CA PHE A 273 -19.90 -9.28 8.03
C PHE A 273 -19.06 -10.45 8.55
N LEU A 274 -19.59 -11.16 9.54
CA LEU A 274 -19.06 -12.43 10.02
C LEU A 274 -19.57 -13.61 9.18
N GLY A 275 -18.84 -14.72 9.28
CA GLY A 275 -19.21 -16.00 8.66
C GLY A 275 -18.35 -16.40 7.47
N VAL A 276 -18.72 -17.53 6.85
CA VAL A 276 -17.99 -18.09 5.70
C VAL A 276 -18.12 -17.21 4.47
N GLN A 277 -17.12 -17.23 3.59
CA GLN A 277 -17.00 -16.30 2.46
C GLN A 277 -18.26 -16.23 1.60
N GLN A 278 -18.83 -17.37 1.23
CA GLN A 278 -20.07 -17.43 0.43
C GLN A 278 -21.26 -16.73 1.09
N LYS A 279 -21.35 -16.75 2.43
CA LYS A 279 -22.40 -16.04 3.18
C LYS A 279 -22.17 -14.54 3.14
N ARG A 280 -20.93 -14.09 3.36
CA ARG A 280 -20.56 -12.66 3.32
C ARG A 280 -20.78 -12.07 1.94
N ASP A 281 -20.44 -12.80 0.87
CA ASP A 281 -20.63 -12.38 -0.51
C ASP A 281 -22.12 -12.13 -0.83
N ARG A 282 -23.01 -13.04 -0.43
CA ARG A 282 -24.47 -12.92 -0.62
C ARG A 282 -25.06 -11.72 0.12
N ILE A 283 -24.62 -11.48 1.36
CA ILE A 283 -25.09 -10.33 2.14
C ILE A 283 -24.61 -9.04 1.47
N ALA A 284 -23.36 -8.97 1.02
CA ALA A 284 -22.82 -7.79 0.33
C ALA A 284 -23.57 -7.49 -0.97
N GLU A 285 -23.91 -8.49 -1.77
CA GLU A 285 -24.78 -8.33 -2.96
C GLU A 285 -26.14 -7.76 -2.58
N SER A 286 -26.75 -8.30 -1.53
CA SER A 286 -28.06 -7.85 -1.06
C SER A 286 -28.04 -6.39 -0.58
N ILE A 287 -26.96 -5.95 0.08
CA ILE A 287 -26.74 -4.55 0.45
C ILE A 287 -26.59 -3.66 -0.80
N ILE A 288 -25.87 -4.12 -1.82
CA ILE A 288 -25.72 -3.38 -3.08
C ILE A 288 -27.07 -3.26 -3.81
N GLU A 289 -27.91 -4.29 -3.77
CA GLU A 289 -29.27 -4.20 -4.33
C GLU A 289 -30.19 -3.31 -3.49
N HIS A 290 -30.04 -3.32 -2.17
CA HIS A 290 -30.80 -2.44 -1.28
C HIS A 290 -30.46 -0.97 -1.55
N ARG A 291 -29.17 -0.62 -1.61
CA ARG A 291 -28.74 0.77 -1.81
C ARG A 291 -29.16 1.37 -3.15
N LYS A 292 -29.40 0.55 -4.18
CA LYS A 292 -29.96 0.99 -5.46
C LYS A 292 -31.41 1.47 -5.32
N LYS A 293 -32.14 0.98 -4.32
CA LYS A 293 -33.54 1.35 -4.03
C LYS A 293 -33.64 2.54 -3.08
N GLY A 294 -32.62 2.77 -2.25
CA GLY A 294 -32.53 3.90 -1.33
C GLY A 294 -31.26 3.83 -0.52
N ARG A 295 -30.67 4.98 -0.18
CA ARG A 295 -29.43 5.03 0.61
C ARG A 295 -29.65 4.43 2.00
N ILE A 296 -28.60 3.81 2.52
CA ILE A 296 -28.52 3.39 3.92
C ILE A 296 -27.97 4.59 4.71
N GLU A 297 -28.72 5.09 5.68
CA GLU A 297 -28.43 6.37 6.34
C GLU A 297 -27.69 6.21 7.67
N SER A 298 -27.73 5.02 8.27
CA SER A 298 -27.17 4.79 9.60
C SER A 298 -26.67 3.36 9.81
N PHE A 299 -25.86 3.19 10.84
CA PHE A 299 -25.33 1.89 11.23
C PHE A 299 -26.42 0.99 11.79
N GLU A 300 -27.40 1.56 12.47
CA GLU A 300 -28.57 0.87 12.98
C GLU A 300 -29.43 0.31 11.83
N GLN A 301 -29.63 1.11 10.77
CA GLN A 301 -30.33 0.65 9.58
C GLN A 301 -29.56 -0.47 8.87
N LEU A 302 -28.22 -0.32 8.71
CA LEU A 302 -27.38 -1.39 8.16
C LEU A 302 -27.49 -2.67 8.99
N ALA A 303 -27.43 -2.57 10.32
CA ALA A 303 -27.53 -3.71 11.23
C ALA A 303 -28.89 -4.42 11.11
N SER A 304 -29.99 -3.67 10.98
CA SER A 304 -31.33 -4.23 10.73
C SER A 304 -31.37 -5.03 9.43
N ILE A 305 -30.90 -4.44 8.33
CA ILE A 305 -30.89 -5.11 7.02
C ILE A 305 -30.03 -6.38 7.06
N VAL A 306 -28.85 -6.32 7.67
CA VAL A 306 -27.96 -7.49 7.79
C VAL A 306 -28.61 -8.59 8.63
N SER A 307 -29.28 -8.22 9.73
CA SER A 307 -30.02 -9.17 10.57
C SER A 307 -31.18 -9.82 9.83
N GLU A 308 -31.94 -9.06 9.03
CA GLU A 308 -33.03 -9.57 8.20
C GLU A 308 -32.53 -10.59 7.15
N LEU A 309 -31.31 -10.40 6.66
CA LEU A 309 -30.63 -11.32 5.74
C LEU A 309 -29.99 -12.53 6.46
N GLY A 310 -30.21 -12.69 7.77
CA GLY A 310 -29.61 -13.75 8.59
C GLY A 310 -28.09 -13.63 8.76
N GLY A 311 -27.55 -12.43 8.53
CA GLY A 311 -26.15 -12.07 8.69
C GLY A 311 -25.84 -11.54 10.09
N GLU A 312 -24.55 -11.35 10.34
CA GLU A 312 -24.06 -10.70 11.56
C GLU A 312 -22.94 -9.73 11.17
N LEU A 313 -22.97 -8.53 11.74
CA LEU A 313 -21.89 -7.55 11.56
C LEU A 313 -20.71 -7.93 12.44
N ASP A 314 -19.51 -7.77 11.91
CA ASP A 314 -18.28 -7.88 12.70
C ASP A 314 -18.27 -6.81 13.81
N PRO A 315 -17.83 -7.13 15.05
CA PRO A 315 -17.76 -6.17 16.15
C PRO A 315 -17.04 -4.85 15.83
N LEU A 316 -16.07 -4.88 14.91
CA LEU A 316 -15.32 -3.71 14.47
C LEU A 316 -16.01 -2.96 13.32
N ALA A 317 -17.13 -3.45 12.77
CA ALA A 317 -17.82 -2.85 11.62
C ALA A 317 -18.25 -1.40 11.91
N LYS A 318 -18.67 -1.08 13.14
CA LYS A 318 -19.13 0.26 13.50
C LYS A 318 -18.05 1.33 13.30
N GLY A 319 -16.81 1.04 13.68
CA GLY A 319 -15.67 1.95 13.46
C GLY A 319 -15.15 1.95 12.02
N ARG A 320 -15.67 1.06 11.18
CA ARG A 320 -15.24 0.83 9.79
C ARG A 320 -16.34 1.14 8.78
N THR A 321 -17.46 1.73 9.18
CA THR A 321 -18.59 1.98 8.27
C THR A 321 -18.80 3.48 8.08
N LYS A 322 -19.00 3.89 6.83
CA LYS A 322 -19.42 5.23 6.42
C LYS A 322 -20.72 5.12 5.60
N PHE A 323 -21.52 6.18 5.61
CA PHE A 323 -22.79 6.30 4.89
C PHE A 323 -22.76 7.47 3.92
#